data_AF-A0A7X6XLH4-F1
#
_entry.id   AF-A0A7X6XLH4-F1
#
_cell.length_a   1.000
_cell.length_b   1.000
_cell.length_c   1.000
_cell.angle_alpha   90.00
_cell.angle_beta   90.00
_cell.angle_gamma   90.00
#
_symmetry.space_group_name_H-M   'P 1'
#
loop_
_entity.id
_entity.type
_entity.pdbx_description
1 polymer ?
#
loop_
_entity_poly.entity_id
_entity_poly.type
_entity_poly.pdbx_seq_one_letter_code
_entity_poly.pdbx_strand_id
1 'polypeptide(L)'
;MSFQRPTLHARLPVVGAALVLALALQTTVLNAVAIGEVKPDLVLVVAICVGLLAGPGAGAVCGAAAGLLEGYAQGLHLGSLGVSRTVAAFVAGTVETHLMRDKVVVPAATVLMGSLVAHVVYFVLAPELPIARPLRIAVVESLYNMLLTPPVYLALARWGFIYRR
;
A
#
# COMPACT_ATOMS: atom_id res chain seq x y z
N MET A 1 14.43 -15.34 28.15
CA MET A 1 13.21 -14.49 28.11
C MET A 1 12.63 -14.57 26.71
N SER A 2 11.58 -15.38 26.54
CA SER A 2 10.88 -15.56 25.26
C SER A 2 10.12 -14.29 24.91
N PHE A 3 10.54 -13.61 23.84
CA PHE A 3 9.80 -12.50 23.23
C PHE A 3 8.45 -13.03 22.73
N GLN A 4 7.41 -12.84 23.54
CA GLN A 4 6.04 -13.17 23.21
C GLN A 4 5.57 -12.16 22.16
N ARG A 5 5.73 -12.52 20.87
CA ARG A 5 5.21 -11.74 19.74
C ARG A 5 3.69 -11.61 19.94
N PRO A 6 3.12 -10.40 20.01
CA PRO A 6 1.68 -10.23 20.13
C PRO A 6 0.98 -10.98 18.99
N THR A 7 -0.08 -11.71 19.34
CA THR A 7 -0.78 -12.65 18.47
C THR A 7 -1.40 -11.94 17.27
N LEU A 8 -1.21 -12.53 16.09
CA LEU A 8 -1.60 -11.99 14.78
C LEU A 8 -3.08 -11.55 14.71
N HIS A 9 -3.94 -12.23 15.47
CA HIS A 9 -5.40 -12.08 15.42
C HIS A 9 -5.93 -10.72 15.87
N ALA A 10 -5.25 -10.03 16.79
CA ALA A 10 -5.72 -8.73 17.28
C ALA A 10 -5.56 -7.61 16.23
N ARG A 11 -4.71 -7.82 15.22
CA ARG A 11 -4.32 -6.80 14.23
C ARG A 11 -5.08 -6.91 12.92
N LEU A 12 -5.57 -8.12 12.59
CA LEU A 12 -6.38 -8.39 11.41
C LEU A 12 -7.62 -7.48 11.27
N PRO A 13 -8.44 -7.23 12.31
CA PRO A 13 -9.63 -6.40 12.15
C PRO A 13 -9.28 -4.93 11.85
N VAL A 14 -8.20 -4.40 12.43
CA VAL A 14 -7.77 -3.02 12.20
C VAL A 14 -7.25 -2.85 10.77
N VAL A 15 -6.45 -3.80 10.29
CA VAL A 15 -5.95 -3.79 8.91
C VAL A 15 -7.10 -3.94 7.91
N GLY A 16 -8.04 -4.86 8.17
CA GLY A 16 -9.23 -5.03 7.34
C GLY A 16 -10.08 -3.76 7.26
N ALA A 17 -10.37 -3.14 8.42
CA ALA A 17 -11.10 -1.88 8.47
C ALA A 17 -10.36 -0.74 7.73
N ALA A 18 -9.03 -0.67 7.87
CA ALA A 18 -8.21 0.31 7.17
C ALA A 18 -8.26 0.13 5.64
N LEU A 19 -8.22 -1.11 5.14
CA LEU A 19 -8.35 -1.40 3.70
C LEU A 19 -9.73 -1.02 3.16
N VAL A 20 -10.80 -1.37 3.88
CA VAL A 20 -12.18 -1.02 3.48
C VAL A 20 -12.38 0.49 3.48
N LEU A 21 -11.88 1.18 4.51
CA LEU A 21 -11.98 2.64 4.60
C LEU A 21 -11.13 3.32 3.53
N ALA A 22 -9.93 2.82 3.26
CA ALA A 22 -9.08 3.30 2.16
C ALA A 22 -9.77 3.14 0.82
N LEU A 23 -10.37 1.97 0.55
CA LEU A 23 -11.11 1.72 -0.68
C LEU A 23 -12.32 2.64 -0.81
N ALA A 24 -13.11 2.83 0.26
CA ALA A 24 -14.26 3.73 0.26
C ALA A 24 -13.83 5.19 0.03
N LEU A 25 -12.74 5.63 0.65
CA LEU A 25 -12.23 7.00 0.49
C LEU A 25 -11.64 7.21 -0.91
N GLN A 26 -10.97 6.18 -1.46
CA GLN A 26 -10.45 6.15 -2.82
C GLN A 26 -11.59 6.24 -3.84
N THR A 27 -12.70 5.51 -3.67
CA THR A 27 -13.82 5.52 -4.62
C THR A 27 -14.73 6.74 -4.51
N THR A 28 -14.77 7.41 -3.36
CA THR A 28 -15.62 8.59 -3.13
C THR A 28 -14.84 9.90 -3.25
N VAL A 29 -14.10 10.27 -2.21
CA VAL A 29 -13.47 11.58 -2.05
C VAL A 29 -12.30 11.75 -3.01
N LEU A 30 -11.41 10.77 -3.10
CA LEU A 30 -10.23 10.90 -3.96
C LEU A 30 -10.54 10.71 -5.44
N ASN A 31 -11.68 10.10 -5.76
CA ASN A 31 -12.20 10.12 -7.12
C ASN A 31 -12.62 11.53 -7.55
N ALA A 32 -13.09 12.36 -6.61
CA ALA A 32 -13.43 13.76 -6.87
C ALA A 32 -12.20 14.69 -6.94
N VAL A 33 -11.07 14.27 -6.35
CA VAL A 33 -9.78 15.00 -6.40
C VAL A 33 -8.87 14.47 -7.52
N ALA A 34 -9.36 13.57 -8.37
CA ALA A 34 -8.60 13.05 -9.50
C ALA A 34 -8.19 14.22 -10.43
N ILE A 35 -6.88 14.37 -10.64
CA ILE A 35 -6.37 15.35 -11.61
C ILE A 35 -6.24 14.64 -12.95
N GLY A 36 -7.27 14.79 -13.79
CA GLY A 36 -7.35 14.13 -15.10
C GLY A 36 -7.62 12.62 -14.96
N GLU A 37 -6.71 11.81 -15.48
CA GLU A 37 -6.81 10.33 -15.45
C GLU A 37 -6.10 9.70 -14.25
N VAL A 38 -5.41 10.50 -13.43
CA VAL A 38 -4.56 9.99 -12.34
C VAL A 38 -5.33 10.03 -11.03
N LYS A 39 -5.47 8.86 -10.42
CA LYS A 39 -6.16 8.67 -9.15
C LYS A 39 -5.19 8.07 -8.12
N PRO A 40 -5.09 8.64 -6.90
CA PRO A 40 -4.27 8.04 -5.86
C PRO A 40 -4.80 6.67 -5.42
N ASP A 41 -3.88 5.75 -5.15
CA ASP A 41 -4.17 4.40 -4.66
C ASP A 41 -3.85 4.32 -3.16
N LEU A 42 -4.87 4.62 -2.34
CA LEU A 42 -4.77 4.51 -0.89
C LEU A 42 -4.66 3.06 -0.43
N VAL A 43 -5.24 2.12 -1.16
CA VAL A 43 -5.26 0.71 -0.80
C VAL A 43 -3.83 0.14 -0.83
N LEU A 44 -3.05 0.50 -1.85
CA LEU A 44 -1.62 0.20 -1.94
C LEU A 44 -0.80 0.92 -0.86
N VAL A 45 -1.07 2.20 -0.59
CA VAL A 45 -0.39 2.95 0.49
C VAL A 45 -0.57 2.25 1.83
N VAL A 46 -1.79 1.82 2.16
CA VAL A 46 -2.08 1.07 3.40
C VAL A 46 -1.33 -0.25 3.41
N ALA A 47 -1.34 -1.03 2.33
CA ALA A 47 -0.64 -2.30 2.26
C ALA A 47 0.88 -2.16 2.48
N ILE A 48 1.50 -1.16 1.85
CA ILE A 48 2.93 -0.84 2.03
C ILE A 48 3.22 -0.41 3.47
N CYS A 49 2.38 0.44 4.06
CA CYS A 49 2.53 0.88 5.45
C CYS A 49 2.39 -0.29 6.43
N VAL A 50 1.46 -1.22 6.18
CA VAL A 50 1.32 -2.44 6.98
C VAL A 50 2.55 -3.33 6.85
N GLY A 51 3.13 -3.46 5.66
CA GLY A 51 4.41 -4.13 5.47
C GLY A 51 5.52 -3.51 6.31
N LEU A 52 5.67 -2.18 6.27
CA LEU A 52 6.66 -1.45 7.06
C LEU A 52 6.48 -1.58 8.57
N LEU A 53 5.24 -1.62 9.06
CA LEU A 53 4.92 -1.64 10.49
C LEU A 53 4.86 -3.05 11.10
N ALA A 54 4.42 -4.04 10.32
CA ALA A 54 4.15 -5.40 10.79
C ALA A 54 5.09 -6.46 10.16
N GLY A 55 5.97 -6.05 9.25
CA GLY A 55 6.96 -6.90 8.59
C GLY A 55 6.48 -7.52 7.27
N PRO A 56 7.36 -8.26 6.58
CA PRO A 56 7.14 -8.68 5.20
C PRO A 56 6.00 -9.69 5.05
N GLY A 57 5.84 -10.62 6.01
CA GLY A 57 4.75 -11.59 5.98
C GLY A 57 3.36 -10.96 6.13
N ALA A 58 3.21 -9.98 7.04
CA ALA A 58 1.96 -9.24 7.19
C ALA A 58 1.70 -8.32 5.98
N GLY A 59 2.75 -7.71 5.43
CA GLY A 59 2.70 -6.94 4.18
C GLY A 59 2.22 -7.77 3.00
N ALA A 60 2.73 -9.00 2.82
CA ALA A 60 2.29 -9.89 1.75
C ALA A 60 0.80 -10.24 1.86
N VAL A 61 0.33 -10.66 3.04
CA VAL A 61 -1.08 -11.00 3.25
C VAL A 61 -1.98 -9.77 3.02
N CYS A 62 -1.57 -8.63 3.54
CA CYS A 62 -2.30 -7.37 3.36
C CYS A 62 -2.32 -6.93 1.89
N GLY A 63 -1.20 -7.03 1.17
CA GLY A 63 -1.08 -6.70 -0.25
C GLY A 63 -1.90 -7.62 -1.14
N ALA A 64 -1.96 -8.91 -0.83
CA ALA A 64 -2.81 -9.86 -1.53
C ALA A 64 -4.29 -9.52 -1.34
N ALA A 65 -4.72 -9.30 -0.09
CA ALA A 65 -6.08 -8.89 0.22
C ALA A 65 -6.45 -7.56 -0.45
N ALA A 66 -5.56 -6.57 -0.37
CA ALA A 66 -5.70 -5.27 -1.02
C ALA A 66 -5.92 -5.41 -2.55
N GLY A 67 -5.07 -6.18 -3.24
CA GLY A 67 -5.18 -6.34 -4.68
C GLY A 67 -6.39 -7.13 -5.15
N LEU A 68 -6.83 -8.12 -4.37
CA LEU A 68 -8.08 -8.83 -4.66
C LEU A 68 -9.30 -7.92 -4.45
N LEU A 69 -9.33 -7.17 -3.34
CA LEU A 69 -10.41 -6.23 -3.05
C LEU A 69 -10.51 -5.14 -4.11
N GLU A 70 -9.38 -4.55 -4.49
CA GLU A 70 -9.34 -3.49 -5.49
C GLU A 70 -9.68 -4.03 -6.89
N GLY A 71 -9.16 -5.19 -7.27
CA GLY A 71 -9.49 -5.81 -8.54
C GLY A 71 -10.97 -6.15 -8.66
N TYR A 72 -11.62 -6.57 -7.56
CA TYR A 72 -13.06 -6.79 -7.54
C TYR A 72 -13.83 -5.48 -7.67
N ALA A 73 -13.44 -4.45 -6.93
CA ALA A 73 -14.12 -3.15 -6.93
C ALA A 73 -13.99 -2.40 -8.28
N GLN A 74 -12.87 -2.56 -8.99
CA GLN A 74 -12.60 -1.86 -10.24
C GLN A 74 -12.91 -2.70 -11.49
N GLY A 75 -13.23 -4.00 -11.33
CA GLY A 75 -13.48 -4.91 -12.46
C GLY A 75 -12.23 -5.18 -13.30
N LEU A 76 -11.04 -5.08 -12.71
CA LEU A 76 -9.74 -5.23 -13.36
C LEU A 76 -9.15 -6.64 -13.15
N HIS A 77 -7.98 -6.89 -13.75
CA HIS A 77 -7.24 -8.16 -13.66
C HIS A 77 -6.88 -8.51 -12.20
N LEU A 78 -7.77 -9.25 -11.52
CA LEU A 78 -7.66 -9.67 -10.11
C LEU A 78 -6.29 -10.27 -9.78
N GLY A 79 -5.80 -11.17 -10.65
CA GLY A 79 -4.51 -11.83 -10.48
C GLY A 79 -3.33 -10.85 -10.56
N SER A 80 -3.29 -10.03 -11.60
CA SER A 80 -2.21 -9.07 -11.83
C SER A 80 -2.14 -8.01 -10.72
N LEU A 81 -3.30 -7.51 -10.27
CA LEU A 81 -3.38 -6.55 -9.16
C LEU A 81 -3.00 -7.21 -7.83
N GLY A 82 -3.49 -8.42 -7.57
CA GLY A 82 -3.14 -9.20 -6.38
C GLY A 82 -1.63 -9.41 -6.25
N VAL A 83 -0.98 -9.90 -7.31
CA VAL A 83 0.46 -10.17 -7.31
C VAL A 83 1.25 -8.87 -7.16
N SER A 84 0.91 -7.81 -7.91
CA SER A 84 1.67 -6.57 -7.87
C SER A 84 1.68 -5.91 -6.49
N ARG A 85 0.52 -5.83 -5.84
CA ARG A 85 0.38 -5.25 -4.50
C ARG A 85 1.03 -6.12 -3.43
N THR A 86 0.95 -7.44 -3.57
CA THR A 86 1.64 -8.39 -2.70
C THR A 86 3.15 -8.18 -2.75
N VAL A 87 3.74 -8.12 -3.96
CA VAL A 87 5.18 -7.93 -4.14
C VAL A 87 5.61 -6.58 -3.56
N ALA A 88 4.91 -5.50 -3.88
CA ALA A 88 5.24 -4.17 -3.36
C ALA A 88 5.18 -4.10 -1.84
N ALA A 89 4.12 -4.64 -1.22
CA ALA A 89 3.95 -4.62 0.23
C ALA A 89 4.93 -5.58 0.95
N PHE A 90 5.25 -6.73 0.36
CA PHE A 90 6.26 -7.65 0.88
C PHE A 90 7.65 -7.01 0.88
N VAL A 91 8.08 -6.46 -0.25
CA VAL A 91 9.39 -5.79 -0.38
C VAL A 91 9.47 -4.61 0.57
N ALA A 92 8.41 -3.81 0.68
CA ALA A 92 8.36 -2.73 1.65
C ALA A 92 8.53 -3.21 3.09
N GLY A 93 7.96 -4.36 3.46
CA GLY A 93 8.13 -4.94 4.79
C GLY A 93 9.51 -5.52 5.08
N THR A 94 10.36 -5.73 4.06
CA THR A 94 11.78 -6.07 4.27
C THR A 94 12.64 -4.84 4.59
N VAL A 95 12.13 -3.64 4.35
CA VAL A 95 12.83 -2.40 4.66
C VAL A 95 12.88 -2.25 6.17
N GLU A 96 14.09 -2.38 6.73
CA GLU A 96 14.28 -2.29 8.17
C GLU A 96 14.17 -0.84 8.64
N THR A 97 13.03 -0.50 9.25
CA THR A 97 12.74 0.87 9.72
C THR A 97 13.52 1.26 10.98
N HIS A 98 14.28 0.33 11.58
CA HIS A 98 15.01 0.56 12.83
C HIS A 98 16.04 1.68 12.75
N LEU A 99 16.62 1.96 11.58
CA LEU A 99 17.67 2.96 11.40
C LEU A 99 17.16 4.40 11.19
N MET A 100 15.86 4.62 11.00
CA MET A 100 15.34 5.92 10.52
C MET A 100 13.98 6.33 11.13
N ARG A 101 13.69 5.88 12.36
CA ARG A 101 12.38 6.01 13.04
C ARG A 101 11.83 7.43 13.21
N ASP A 102 12.67 8.46 13.15
CA ASP A 102 12.25 9.85 13.39
C ASP A 102 11.79 10.60 12.14
N LYS A 103 11.88 10.02 10.94
CA LYS A 103 11.55 10.72 9.69
C LYS A 103 10.45 10.01 8.91
N VAL A 104 9.30 10.67 8.80
CA VAL A 104 8.17 10.29 7.90
C VAL A 104 8.60 10.17 6.43
N VAL A 105 9.80 10.66 6.12
CA VAL A 105 10.50 10.51 4.83
C VAL A 105 10.66 9.04 4.43
N VAL A 106 10.93 8.12 5.36
CA VAL A 106 11.17 6.72 4.99
C VAL A 106 9.89 6.03 4.48
N PRO A 107 8.77 6.06 5.22
CA PRO A 107 7.50 5.57 4.69
C PRO A 107 7.15 6.19 3.34
N ALA A 108 7.31 7.51 3.19
CA ALA A 108 7.01 8.20 1.94
C ALA A 108 7.89 7.71 0.78
N ALA A 109 9.20 7.58 0.98
CA ALA A 109 10.12 7.06 -0.03
C ALA A 109 9.84 5.58 -0.37
N THR A 110 9.50 4.76 0.62
CA THR A 110 9.11 3.37 0.39
C THR A 110 7.81 3.26 -0.39
N VAL A 111 6.82 4.11 -0.12
CA VAL A 111 5.57 4.13 -0.88
C VAL A 111 5.81 4.58 -2.32
N LEU A 112 6.66 5.59 -2.55
CA LEU A 112 7.04 6.03 -3.89
C LEU A 112 7.63 4.85 -4.69
N MET A 113 8.66 4.21 -4.14
CA MET A 113 9.34 3.08 -4.79
C MET A 113 8.42 1.85 -4.92
N GLY A 114 7.66 1.53 -3.88
CA GLY A 114 6.74 0.41 -3.86
C GLY A 114 5.60 0.57 -4.87
N SER A 115 5.09 1.80 -5.06
CA SER A 115 4.09 2.10 -6.08
C SER A 115 4.65 1.87 -7.49
N LEU A 116 5.85 2.37 -7.77
CA LEU A 116 6.52 2.13 -9.06
C LEU A 116 6.71 0.63 -9.32
N VAL A 117 7.19 -0.12 -8.32
CA VAL A 117 7.34 -1.58 -8.43
C VAL A 117 6.00 -2.26 -8.69
N ALA A 118 4.93 -1.87 -7.99
CA ALA A 118 3.59 -2.42 -8.21
C ALA A 118 3.12 -2.19 -9.66
N HIS A 119 3.29 -0.98 -10.19
CA HIS A 119 2.90 -0.70 -11.58
C HIS A 119 3.75 -1.47 -12.59
N VAL A 120 5.07 -1.60 -12.37
CA VAL A 120 5.93 -2.42 -13.24
C VAL A 120 5.48 -3.88 -13.23
N VAL A 121 5.25 -4.46 -12.05
CA VAL A 121 4.78 -5.86 -11.93
C VAL A 121 3.41 -6.03 -12.57
N TYR A 122 2.48 -5.10 -12.35
CA TYR A 122 1.17 -5.12 -13.00
C TYR A 122 1.29 -5.09 -14.51
N PHE A 123 2.12 -4.19 -15.05
CA PHE A 123 2.32 -4.03 -16.48
C PHE A 123 2.95 -5.26 -17.14
N VAL A 124 3.90 -5.92 -16.47
CA VAL A 124 4.50 -7.18 -16.97
C VAL A 124 3.45 -8.29 -17.05
N LEU A 125 2.50 -8.32 -16.11
CA LEU A 125 1.45 -9.35 -16.05
C LEU A 125 0.24 -9.04 -16.93
N ALA A 126 -0.05 -7.76 -17.19
CA ALA A 126 -1.15 -7.28 -18.01
C ALA A 126 -0.66 -6.12 -18.90
N PRO A 127 0.05 -6.42 -20.00
CA PRO A 127 0.63 -5.40 -20.85
C PRO A 127 -0.46 -4.62 -21.61
N GLU A 128 -0.46 -3.31 -21.46
CA GLU A 128 -1.33 -2.38 -22.18
C GLU A 128 -0.51 -1.54 -23.17
N LEU A 129 -0.86 -1.59 -24.46
CA LEU A 129 -0.24 -0.75 -25.49
C LEU A 129 -1.18 0.40 -25.85
N PRO A 130 -0.69 1.65 -26.01
CA PRO A 130 0.73 2.09 -25.95
C PRO A 130 1.26 2.36 -24.54
N ILE A 131 2.55 2.04 -24.31
CA ILE A 131 3.23 2.03 -22.99
C ILE A 131 3.36 3.42 -22.34
N ALA A 132 3.40 4.49 -23.15
CA ALA A 132 3.66 5.85 -22.66
C ALA A 132 2.56 6.36 -21.70
N ARG A 133 1.31 5.96 -21.91
CA ARG A 133 0.17 6.38 -21.07
C ARG A 133 0.22 5.76 -19.67
N PRO A 134 0.26 4.42 -19.49
CA PRO A 134 0.32 3.82 -18.15
C PRO A 134 1.59 4.20 -17.38
N LEU A 135 2.72 4.42 -18.06
CA LEU A 135 3.96 4.87 -17.41
C LEU A 135 3.79 6.28 -16.80
N ARG A 136 3.18 7.21 -17.53
CA ARG A 136 2.91 8.57 -17.02
C ARG A 136 1.97 8.51 -15.81
N ILE A 137 0.92 7.69 -15.88
CA ILE A 137 -0.02 7.52 -14.77
C ILE A 137 0.70 6.97 -13.55
N ALA A 138 1.49 5.90 -13.70
CA ALA A 138 2.24 5.28 -12.60
C ALA A 138 3.18 6.26 -11.89
N VAL A 139 3.90 7.10 -12.64
CA VAL A 139 4.81 8.10 -12.05
C VAL A 139 4.03 9.15 -11.26
N VAL A 140 2.99 9.74 -11.84
CA VAL A 140 2.21 10.78 -11.17
C VAL A 140 1.45 10.20 -9.97
N GLU A 141 0.90 9.01 -10.09
CA GLU A 141 0.21 8.28 -9.01
C GLU A 141 1.16 7.98 -7.85
N SER A 142 2.37 7.50 -8.12
CA SER A 142 3.37 7.23 -7.07
C SER A 142 3.74 8.49 -6.28
N LEU A 143 3.77 9.67 -6.93
CA LEU A 143 4.01 10.95 -6.27
C LEU A 143 2.82 11.36 -5.38
N TYR A 144 1.59 11.15 -5.84
CA TYR A 144 0.40 11.35 -5.00
C TYR A 144 0.43 10.43 -3.78
N ASN A 145 0.72 9.14 -3.99
CA ASN A 145 0.79 8.15 -2.92
C ASN A 145 1.86 8.54 -1.89
N MET A 146 3.03 9.00 -2.35
CA MET A 146 4.09 9.53 -1.48
C MET A 146 3.57 10.71 -0.62
N LEU A 147 2.85 11.66 -1.22
CA LEU A 147 2.33 12.83 -0.51
C LEU A 147 1.22 12.47 0.49
N LEU A 148 0.42 11.46 0.19
CA LEU A 148 -0.64 10.93 1.07
C LEU A 148 -0.11 9.96 2.14
N THR A 149 1.15 9.52 2.04
CA THR A 149 1.74 8.56 2.98
C THR A 149 1.84 9.09 4.41
N PRO A 150 2.32 10.32 4.68
CA PRO A 150 2.43 10.85 6.04
C PRO A 150 1.15 10.72 6.89
N PRO A 151 -0.04 11.20 6.45
CA PRO A 151 -1.25 11.08 7.26
C PRO A 151 -1.68 9.61 7.45
N VAL A 152 -1.56 8.77 6.41
CA VAL A 152 -1.95 7.36 6.47
C VAL A 152 -1.04 6.58 7.42
N TYR A 153 0.27 6.75 7.28
CA TYR A 153 1.27 6.10 8.13
C TYR A 153 1.09 6.50 9.59
N LEU A 154 0.89 7.79 9.88
CA LEU A 154 0.67 8.27 11.24
C LEU A 154 -0.66 7.75 11.82
N ALA A 155 -1.72 7.68 11.04
CA ALA A 155 -3.00 7.13 11.48
C ALA A 155 -2.89 5.63 11.80
N LEU A 156 -2.27 4.85 10.92
CA LEU A 156 -2.03 3.42 11.15
C LEU A 156 -1.12 3.17 12.36
N ALA A 157 -0.04 3.95 12.48
CA ALA A 157 0.86 3.91 13.63
C ALA A 157 0.12 4.23 14.93
N ARG A 158 -0.83 5.18 14.90
CA ARG A 158 -1.63 5.58 16.06
C ARG A 158 -2.75 4.61 16.42
N TRP A 159 -3.39 3.95 15.46
CA TRP A 159 -4.59 3.13 15.74
C TRP A 159 -4.31 1.64 15.83
N GLY A 160 -3.36 1.12 15.06
CA GLY A 160 -3.03 -0.31 15.04
C GLY A 160 -1.72 -0.68 15.74
N PHE A 161 -0.82 0.30 15.95
CA PHE A 161 0.58 0.02 16.27
C PHE A 161 1.19 0.92 17.36
N ILE A 162 0.36 1.52 18.24
CA ILE A 162 0.88 2.16 19.46
C ILE A 162 1.50 1.07 20.36
N TYR A 163 2.83 1.05 20.29
CA TYR A 163 3.80 0.87 21.36
C TYR A 163 3.96 -0.53 21.99
N ARG A 164 5.12 -1.15 21.72
CA ARG A 164 6.03 -1.48 22.82
C ARG A 164 7.49 -1.27 22.37
N ARG A 165 8.19 -0.47 23.19
CA ARG A 165 9.65 -0.28 23.20
C ARG A 165 10.40 -1.59 23.04
#